data_AF-A0A2S5K659-F1
#
_entry.id   AF-A0A2S5K659-F1
#
_cell.length_a   1.000
_cell.length_b   1.000
_cell.length_c   1.000
_cell.angle_alpha   90.00
_cell.angle_beta   90.00
_cell.angle_gamma   90.00
#
_symmetry.space_group_name_H-M   'P 1'
#
loop_
_entity.id
_entity.type
_entity.pdbx_description
1 polymer ?
#
loop_
_entity_poly.entity_id
_entity_poly.type
_entity_poly.pdbx_seq_one_letter_code
_entity_poly.pdbx_strand_id
1 'polypeptide(L)'
;MLIVWLQGIWLPLHGYDYEDTPLWAGIYLVPLTIGFLAAGPIAGHLSDRFGARLFAAGGLVVMAGSFAGLLVLPTDFGYVWFALLVFLNGLGGGLFAAPNTALVMSSVPAADRGAASGMRATFQNAGMVLSIGVFFSLMVAGLAGSLPQTLTDGLTGQGVSVGDAHAVAQLPPVGMLFAAFLGYNPIHELLGPQVLSGLPAANAQTLTGRDFFPHLISGPFHDGLMVVFSLAIAMSLVAALASLLRGRRTGTVGDDSPEDGTSPVPDGDAAVSRGAA
;
A
#
# COMPACT_ATOMS: atom_id res chain seq x y z
N MET A 1 1.40 6.88 0.99
CA MET A 1 1.69 8.14 0.26
C MET A 1 0.48 8.90 -0.15
N LEU A 2 -0.46 8.27 -0.87
CA LEU A 2 -1.68 8.93 -1.31
C LEU A 2 -2.45 9.60 -0.16
N ILE A 3 -2.53 8.94 0.99
CA ILE A 3 -3.21 9.49 2.16
C ILE A 3 -2.50 10.72 2.75
N VAL A 4 -1.16 10.71 2.80
CA VAL A 4 -0.35 11.85 3.29
C VAL A 4 -0.45 13.01 2.31
N TRP A 5 -0.47 12.73 1.01
CA TRP A 5 -0.67 13.74 -0.02
C TRP A 5 -2.05 14.40 0.08
N LEU A 6 -3.10 13.61 0.29
CA LEU A 6 -4.46 14.13 0.48
C LEU A 6 -4.56 14.95 1.78
N GLN A 7 -4.16 14.38 2.91
CA GLN A 7 -4.34 15.02 4.24
C GLN A 7 -3.44 16.24 4.42
N GLY A 8 -2.17 16.16 4.01
CA GLY A 8 -1.19 17.20 4.27
C GLY A 8 -1.15 18.32 3.25
N ILE A 9 -1.67 18.10 2.03
CA ILE A 9 -1.53 19.07 0.93
C ILE A 9 -2.87 19.33 0.25
N TRP A 10 -3.47 18.33 -0.39
CA TRP A 10 -4.58 18.57 -1.31
C TRP A 10 -5.86 19.03 -0.58
N LEU A 11 -6.25 18.37 0.51
CA LEU A 11 -7.48 18.69 1.24
C LEU A 11 -7.43 20.09 1.89
N PRO A 12 -6.36 20.49 2.61
CA PRO A 12 -6.28 21.86 3.15
C PRO A 12 -6.35 22.94 2.06
N LEU A 13 -5.68 22.73 0.90
CA LEU A 13 -5.74 23.64 -0.25
C LEU A 13 -7.14 23.72 -0.88
N HIS A 14 -7.96 22.68 -0.71
CA HIS A 14 -9.36 22.64 -1.15
C HIS A 14 -10.34 23.10 -0.06
N GLY A 15 -9.84 23.73 1.00
CA GLY A 15 -10.66 24.39 2.02
C GLY A 15 -11.10 23.50 3.18
N TYR A 16 -10.61 22.26 3.27
CA TYR A 16 -10.91 21.38 4.41
C TYR A 16 -10.08 21.76 5.63
N ASP A 17 -10.69 21.69 6.81
CA ASP A 17 -9.98 21.82 8.08
C ASP A 17 -9.12 20.59 8.35
N TYR A 18 -7.97 20.82 8.99
CA TYR A 18 -7.03 19.74 9.35
C TYR A 18 -7.76 18.62 10.12
N GLU A 19 -8.65 18.97 11.04
CA GLU A 19 -9.41 18.00 11.86
C GLU A 19 -10.30 17.07 11.03
N ASP A 20 -10.83 17.57 9.90
CA ASP A 20 -11.69 16.81 8.99
C ASP A 20 -10.88 16.03 7.93
N THR A 21 -9.63 16.42 7.68
CA THR A 21 -8.80 15.78 6.64
C THR A 21 -8.69 14.25 6.79
N PRO A 22 -8.61 13.64 7.99
CA PRO A 22 -8.50 12.19 8.09
C PRO A 22 -9.72 11.45 7.56
N LEU A 23 -10.92 11.96 7.88
CA LEU A 23 -12.19 11.40 7.42
C LEU A 23 -12.29 11.53 5.89
N TRP A 24 -12.08 12.74 5.37
CA TRP A 24 -12.21 13.00 3.94
C TRP A 24 -11.15 12.26 3.13
N ALA A 25 -9.91 12.14 3.60
CA ALA A 25 -8.90 11.35 2.92
C ALA A 25 -9.30 9.87 2.82
N GLY A 26 -9.93 9.31 3.86
CA GLY A 26 -10.52 7.98 3.83
C GLY A 26 -11.60 7.84 2.75
N ILE A 27 -12.53 8.79 2.68
CA ILE A 27 -13.58 8.84 1.65
C ILE A 27 -12.98 8.94 0.25
N TYR A 28 -11.97 9.79 0.06
CA TYR A 28 -11.35 10.05 -1.23
C TYR A 28 -10.50 8.87 -1.73
N LEU A 29 -10.13 7.95 -0.84
CA LEU A 29 -9.44 6.69 -1.15
C LEU A 29 -10.38 5.50 -1.42
N VAL A 30 -11.70 5.66 -1.24
CA VAL A 30 -12.69 4.62 -1.57
C VAL A 30 -12.53 4.04 -2.98
N PRO A 31 -12.22 4.82 -4.04
CA PRO A 31 -11.97 4.27 -5.37
C PRO A 31 -10.90 3.17 -5.41
N LEU A 32 -9.86 3.24 -4.55
CA LEU A 32 -8.84 2.19 -4.43
C LEU A 32 -9.47 0.86 -4.05
N THR A 33 -10.28 0.87 -2.99
CA THR A 33 -10.94 -0.31 -2.45
C THR A 33 -11.95 -0.86 -3.44
N ILE A 34 -12.69 0.01 -4.14
CA ILE A 34 -13.61 -0.40 -5.22
C ILE A 34 -12.84 -1.09 -6.33
N GLY A 35 -11.72 -0.53 -6.78
CA GLY A 35 -10.86 -1.14 -7.81
C GLY A 35 -10.36 -2.52 -7.38
N PHE A 36 -9.87 -2.63 -6.15
CA PHE A 36 -9.41 -3.90 -5.59
C PHE A 36 -10.54 -4.93 -5.48
N LEU A 37 -11.74 -4.53 -5.05
CA LEU A 37 -12.90 -5.40 -4.96
C LEU A 37 -13.39 -5.86 -6.34
N ALA A 38 -13.44 -4.95 -7.33
CA ALA A 38 -13.79 -5.25 -8.70
C ALA A 38 -12.83 -6.25 -9.35
N ALA A 39 -11.57 -6.25 -8.93
CA ALA A 39 -10.56 -7.19 -9.41
C ALA A 39 -10.90 -8.65 -9.08
N GLY A 40 -11.64 -8.93 -8.00
CA GLY A 40 -12.01 -10.28 -7.57
C GLY A 40 -12.75 -11.08 -8.66
N PRO A 41 -13.96 -10.67 -9.07
CA PRO A 41 -14.71 -11.37 -10.11
C PRO A 41 -13.98 -11.35 -11.47
N ILE A 42 -13.28 -10.26 -11.80
CA ILE A 42 -12.50 -10.16 -13.04
C ILE A 42 -11.38 -11.22 -13.01
N ALA A 43 -10.56 -11.25 -11.96
CA ALA A 43 -9.48 -12.20 -11.83
C ALA A 43 -9.97 -13.64 -11.84
N GLY A 44 -11.03 -13.97 -11.10
CA GLY A 44 -11.61 -15.31 -11.09
C GLY A 44 -12.04 -15.76 -12.50
N HIS A 45 -12.98 -15.03 -13.10
CA HIS A 45 -13.55 -15.40 -14.39
C HIS A 45 -12.52 -15.46 -15.53
N LEU A 46 -11.58 -14.51 -15.57
CA LEU A 46 -10.59 -14.44 -16.64
C LEU A 46 -9.42 -15.41 -16.41
N SER A 47 -9.01 -15.65 -15.15
CA SER A 47 -7.92 -16.59 -14.85
C SER A 47 -8.26 -18.05 -15.22
N ASP A 48 -9.53 -18.44 -15.08
CA ASP A 48 -10.02 -19.75 -15.48
C ASP A 48 -9.97 -19.96 -17.00
N ARG A 49 -10.08 -18.87 -17.79
CA ARG A 49 -10.19 -18.93 -19.25
C ARG A 49 -8.88 -18.68 -20.01
N PHE A 50 -8.04 -17.76 -19.55
CA PHE A 50 -6.79 -17.38 -20.25
C PHE A 50 -5.51 -17.61 -19.42
N GLY A 51 -5.63 -18.16 -18.21
CA GLY A 51 -4.51 -18.51 -17.35
C GLY A 51 -4.08 -17.38 -16.41
N ALA A 52 -3.96 -17.73 -15.13
CA ALA A 52 -3.63 -16.85 -14.01
C ALA A 52 -2.36 -15.97 -14.20
N ARG A 53 -1.38 -16.43 -14.98
CA ARG A 53 -0.08 -15.76 -15.15
C ARG A 53 -0.17 -14.43 -15.91
N LEU A 54 -0.91 -14.40 -17.01
CA LEU A 54 -0.98 -13.20 -17.84
C LEU A 54 -1.75 -12.07 -17.14
N PHE A 55 -2.78 -12.43 -16.36
CA PHE A 55 -3.53 -11.45 -15.55
C PHE A 55 -2.73 -10.92 -14.37
N ALA A 56 -1.98 -11.78 -13.68
CA ALA A 56 -1.12 -11.34 -12.60
C ALA A 56 -0.05 -10.36 -13.11
N ALA A 57 0.56 -10.64 -14.26
CA ALA A 57 1.52 -9.72 -14.90
C ALA A 57 0.85 -8.44 -15.40
N GLY A 58 -0.31 -8.54 -16.07
CA GLY A 58 -1.07 -7.39 -16.56
C GLY A 58 -1.53 -6.47 -15.43
N GLY A 59 -2.00 -7.02 -14.31
CA GLY A 59 -2.37 -6.27 -13.12
C GLY A 59 -1.20 -5.45 -12.55
N LEU A 60 0.01 -6.05 -12.50
CA LEU A 60 1.21 -5.34 -12.06
C LEU A 60 1.65 -4.24 -13.03
N VAL A 61 1.45 -4.43 -14.34
CA VAL A 61 1.70 -3.38 -15.34
C VAL A 61 0.68 -2.23 -15.19
N VAL A 62 -0.60 -2.54 -14.96
CA VAL A 62 -1.62 -1.52 -14.66
C VAL A 62 -1.25 -0.76 -13.39
N MET A 63 -0.78 -1.46 -12.35
CA MET A 63 -0.31 -0.84 -11.12
C MET A 63 0.89 0.09 -11.37
N ALA A 64 1.89 -0.36 -12.14
CA ALA A 64 3.03 0.49 -12.54
C ALA A 64 2.58 1.73 -13.33
N GLY A 65 1.66 1.57 -14.28
CA GLY A 65 1.09 2.66 -15.05
C GLY A 65 0.33 3.67 -14.19
N SER A 66 -0.40 3.21 -13.17
CA SER A 66 -1.08 4.10 -12.22
C SER A 66 -0.10 4.94 -11.40
N PHE A 67 1.02 4.35 -10.94
CA PHE A 67 2.07 5.10 -10.24
C PHE A 67 2.76 6.11 -11.16
N ALA A 68 3.01 5.74 -12.42
CA ALA A 68 3.55 6.66 -13.40
C ALA A 68 2.60 7.83 -13.68
N GLY A 69 1.30 7.56 -13.80
CA GLY A 69 0.28 8.60 -13.97
C GLY A 69 0.17 9.53 -12.76
N LEU A 70 0.30 9.01 -11.54
CA LEU A 70 0.32 9.81 -10.31
C LEU A 70 1.57 10.71 -10.23
N LEU A 71 2.68 10.30 -10.84
CA LEU A 71 3.94 11.05 -10.90
C LEU A 71 3.86 12.26 -11.85
N VAL A 72 3.02 12.17 -12.89
CA VAL A 72 2.80 13.23 -13.89
C VAL A 72 1.63 14.14 -13.51
N LEU A 73 0.87 13.78 -12.47
CA LEU A 73 -0.30 14.53 -12.03
C LEU A 73 0.14 15.89 -11.45
N PRO A 74 -0.43 17.02 -11.90
CA PRO A 74 -0.11 18.33 -11.35
C PRO A 74 -0.50 18.44 -9.86
N THR A 75 0.10 19.38 -9.14
CA THR A 75 -0.16 19.61 -7.71
C THR A 75 -1.60 19.99 -7.40
N ASP A 76 -2.24 20.76 -8.29
CA ASP A 76 -3.68 21.03 -8.29
C ASP A 76 -4.36 20.13 -9.33
N PHE A 77 -4.74 18.94 -8.90
CA PHE A 77 -5.35 17.94 -9.77
C PHE A 77 -6.85 17.86 -9.57
N GLY A 78 -7.57 17.70 -10.68
CA GLY A 78 -8.98 17.34 -10.64
C GLY A 78 -9.18 15.96 -10.03
N TYR A 79 -10.01 15.87 -8.99
CA TYR A 79 -10.25 14.64 -8.22
C TYR A 79 -10.57 13.42 -9.10
N VAL A 80 -11.27 13.61 -10.23
CA VAL A 80 -11.65 12.52 -11.15
C VAL A 80 -10.42 11.75 -11.68
N TRP A 81 -9.35 12.46 -12.04
CA TRP A 81 -8.12 11.83 -12.55
C TRP A 81 -7.40 11.05 -11.46
N PHE A 82 -7.32 11.63 -10.26
CA PHE A 82 -6.77 10.95 -9.10
C PHE A 82 -7.58 9.70 -8.75
N ALA A 83 -8.91 9.82 -8.66
CA ALA A 83 -9.80 8.70 -8.38
C ALA A 83 -9.66 7.57 -9.40
N LEU A 84 -9.52 7.90 -10.70
CA LEU A 84 -9.28 6.92 -11.75
C LEU A 84 -7.93 6.21 -11.58
N LEU A 85 -6.84 6.94 -11.35
CA LEU A 85 -5.50 6.34 -11.16
C LEU A 85 -5.45 5.46 -9.92
N VAL A 86 -6.06 5.91 -8.82
CA VAL A 86 -6.14 5.17 -7.57
C VAL A 86 -7.03 3.93 -7.70
N PHE A 87 -8.14 4.03 -8.44
CA PHE A 87 -8.96 2.87 -8.82
C PHE A 87 -8.15 1.86 -9.64
N LEU A 88 -7.41 2.31 -10.66
CA LEU A 88 -6.55 1.44 -11.47
C LEU A 88 -5.44 0.78 -10.64
N ASN A 89 -4.88 1.50 -9.67
CA ASN A 89 -3.90 0.97 -8.73
C ASN A 89 -4.49 -0.19 -7.92
N GLY A 90 -5.66 0.01 -7.31
CA GLY A 90 -6.39 -1.02 -6.57
C GLY A 90 -6.76 -2.21 -7.45
N LEU A 91 -7.25 -1.95 -8.67
CA LEU A 91 -7.59 -2.98 -9.65
C LEU A 91 -6.36 -3.84 -10.02
N GLY A 92 -5.23 -3.21 -10.32
CA GLY A 92 -3.98 -3.89 -10.64
C GLY A 92 -3.48 -4.77 -9.49
N GLY A 93 -3.53 -4.24 -8.26
CA GLY A 93 -3.18 -4.99 -7.05
C GLY A 93 -4.08 -6.21 -6.83
N GLY A 94 -5.39 -6.07 -7.01
CA GLY A 94 -6.34 -7.17 -6.87
C GLY A 94 -6.18 -8.25 -7.95
N LEU A 95 -5.92 -7.84 -9.20
CA LEU A 95 -5.66 -8.75 -10.33
C LEU A 95 -4.39 -9.59 -10.12
N PHE A 96 -3.43 -9.07 -9.35
CA PHE A 96 -2.26 -9.84 -8.92
C PHE A 96 -2.55 -10.72 -7.70
N ALA A 97 -3.20 -10.15 -6.67
CA ALA A 97 -3.37 -10.80 -5.37
C ALA A 97 -4.23 -12.07 -5.43
N ALA A 98 -5.38 -12.03 -6.12
CA ALA A 98 -6.31 -13.15 -6.19
C ALA A 98 -5.70 -14.41 -6.84
N PRO A 99 -5.20 -14.38 -8.09
CA PRO A 99 -4.64 -15.57 -8.74
C PRO A 99 -3.34 -16.04 -8.07
N ASN A 100 -2.50 -15.12 -7.56
CA ASN A 100 -1.28 -15.51 -6.86
C ASN A 100 -1.60 -16.31 -5.59
N THR A 101 -2.67 -15.95 -4.88
CA THR A 101 -3.12 -16.68 -3.69
C THR A 101 -3.65 -18.06 -4.04
N ALA A 102 -4.51 -18.15 -5.06
CA ALA A 102 -5.07 -19.41 -5.53
C ALA A 102 -3.97 -20.38 -5.96
N LEU A 103 -2.98 -19.89 -6.71
CA LEU A 103 -1.85 -20.71 -7.19
C LEU A 103 -0.97 -21.25 -6.05
N VAL A 104 -0.69 -20.44 -5.03
CA VAL A 104 0.09 -20.91 -3.87
C VAL A 104 -0.69 -22.02 -3.14
N MET A 105 -1.98 -21.83 -2.92
CA MET A 105 -2.82 -22.80 -2.20
C MET A 105 -3.09 -24.07 -3.01
N SER A 106 -3.17 -23.98 -4.34
CA SER A 106 -3.34 -25.15 -5.21
C SER A 106 -2.06 -25.98 -5.37
N SER A 107 -0.89 -25.42 -5.01
CA SER A 107 0.41 -26.09 -5.12
C SER A 107 0.77 -26.91 -3.88
N VAL A 108 -0.09 -26.93 -2.85
CA VAL A 108 0.17 -27.55 -1.55
C VAL A 108 -0.90 -28.62 -1.27
N PRO A 109 -0.54 -29.80 -0.73
CA PRO A 109 -1.49 -30.83 -0.31
C PRO A 109 -2.55 -30.29 0.66
N ALA A 110 -3.75 -30.87 0.64
CA ALA A 110 -4.88 -30.37 1.45
C ALA A 110 -4.57 -30.32 2.95
N ALA A 111 -3.84 -31.32 3.47
CA ALA A 111 -3.44 -31.41 4.87
C ALA A 111 -2.51 -30.25 5.32
N ASP A 112 -1.72 -29.69 4.39
CA ASP A 112 -0.72 -28.67 4.68
C ASP A 112 -1.20 -27.24 4.34
N ARG A 113 -2.42 -27.07 3.81
CA ARG A 113 -2.96 -25.75 3.43
C ARG A 113 -3.02 -24.77 4.60
N GLY A 114 -3.27 -25.26 5.82
CA GLY A 114 -3.23 -24.44 7.03
C GLY A 114 -1.84 -23.85 7.27
N ALA A 115 -0.80 -24.69 7.22
CA ALA A 115 0.59 -24.27 7.37
C ALA A 115 1.03 -23.34 6.23
N ALA A 116 0.68 -23.64 4.97
CA ALA A 116 1.00 -22.80 3.83
C ALA A 116 0.32 -21.42 3.88
N SER A 117 -0.94 -21.36 4.32
CA SER A 117 -1.66 -20.10 4.54
C SER A 117 -0.98 -19.28 5.63
N GLY A 118 -0.59 -19.91 6.75
CA GLY A 118 0.18 -19.29 7.82
C GLY A 118 1.50 -18.71 7.34
N MET A 119 2.31 -19.49 6.61
CA MET A 119 3.57 -19.00 6.04
C MET A 119 3.36 -17.83 5.08
N ARG A 120 2.35 -17.90 4.21
CA ARG A 120 2.02 -16.80 3.30
C ARG A 120 1.64 -15.53 4.07
N ALA A 121 0.80 -15.64 5.09
CA ALA A 121 0.42 -14.51 5.94
C ALA A 121 1.65 -13.91 6.64
N THR A 122 2.55 -14.74 7.17
CA THR A 122 3.81 -14.29 7.77
C THR A 122 4.67 -13.52 6.77
N PHE A 123 4.88 -14.04 5.55
CA PHE A 123 5.63 -13.33 4.52
C PHE A 123 4.96 -12.02 4.09
N GLN A 124 3.63 -12.00 4.00
CA GLN A 124 2.87 -10.78 3.69
C GLN A 124 3.02 -9.72 4.77
N ASN A 125 2.86 -10.10 6.04
CA ASN A 125 3.01 -9.18 7.17
C ASN A 125 4.45 -8.68 7.30
N ALA A 126 5.44 -9.56 7.17
CA ALA A 126 6.85 -9.18 7.17
C ALA A 126 7.19 -8.23 6.01
N GLY A 127 6.69 -8.52 4.81
CA GLY A 127 6.84 -7.66 3.64
C GLY A 127 6.17 -6.30 3.83
N MET A 128 4.99 -6.26 4.45
CA MET A 128 4.28 -5.02 4.77
C MET A 128 5.07 -4.14 5.74
N VAL A 129 5.58 -4.71 6.83
CA VAL A 129 6.40 -4.00 7.82
C VAL A 129 7.70 -3.49 7.19
N LEU A 130 8.40 -4.34 6.42
CA LEU A 130 9.62 -3.95 5.71
C LEU A 130 9.34 -2.84 4.70
N SER A 131 8.23 -2.94 3.97
CA SER A 131 7.80 -1.90 3.02
C SER A 131 7.57 -0.58 3.74
N ILE A 132 6.92 -0.55 4.91
CA ILE A 132 6.72 0.66 5.70
C ILE A 132 8.07 1.28 6.12
N GLY A 133 9.02 0.46 6.58
CA GLY A 133 10.35 0.94 6.99
C GLY A 133 11.18 1.52 5.84
N VAL A 134 11.25 0.80 4.71
CA VAL A 134 11.89 1.29 3.48
C VAL A 134 11.19 2.56 2.99
N PHE A 135 9.86 2.57 3.03
CA PHE A 135 9.03 3.68 2.61
C PHE A 135 9.37 4.97 3.40
N PHE A 136 9.34 4.93 4.73
CA PHE A 136 9.68 6.10 5.54
C PHE A 136 11.14 6.52 5.39
N SER A 137 12.07 5.56 5.25
CA SER A 137 13.48 5.87 5.04
C SER A 137 13.71 6.63 3.74
N LEU A 138 13.08 6.20 2.64
CA LEU A 138 13.17 6.86 1.34
C LEU A 138 12.49 8.23 1.35
N MET A 139 11.35 8.35 2.04
CA MET A 139 10.68 9.64 2.23
C MET A 139 11.56 10.64 2.98
N VAL A 140 12.16 10.23 4.11
CA VAL A 140 13.07 11.09 4.87
C VAL A 140 14.27 11.47 4.02
N ALA A 141 14.87 10.52 3.31
CA ALA A 141 16.00 10.79 2.43
C ALA A 141 15.64 11.77 1.32
N GLY A 142 14.43 11.67 0.74
CA GLY A 142 13.92 12.59 -0.27
C GLY A 142 13.67 14.00 0.28
N LEU A 143 13.05 14.11 1.46
CA LEU A 143 12.74 15.41 2.06
C LEU A 143 13.96 16.10 2.67
N ALA A 144 14.93 15.35 3.22
CA ALA A 144 16.08 15.91 3.92
C ALA A 144 16.95 16.82 3.05
N GLY A 145 16.89 16.67 1.72
CA GLY A 145 17.65 17.50 0.78
C GLY A 145 17.13 18.94 0.63
N SER A 146 15.82 19.15 0.74
CA SER A 146 15.17 20.44 0.44
C SER A 146 14.33 21.00 1.60
N LEU A 147 13.73 20.14 2.42
CA LEU A 147 12.80 20.54 3.48
C LEU A 147 13.41 21.47 4.54
N PRO A 148 14.61 21.23 5.10
CA PRO A 148 15.14 22.09 6.17
C PRO A 148 15.36 23.54 5.71
N GLN A 149 15.82 23.70 4.46
CA GLN A 149 16.04 25.00 3.85
C GLN A 149 14.71 25.71 3.61
N THR A 150 13.74 25.02 2.97
CA THR A 150 12.41 25.57 2.70
C THR A 150 11.68 25.98 3.99
N LEU A 151 11.78 25.19 5.07
CA LEU A 151 11.22 25.51 6.38
C LEU A 151 11.87 26.75 6.98
N THR A 152 13.20 26.82 6.98
CA THR A 152 13.93 27.95 7.56
C THR A 152 13.55 29.24 6.83
N ASP A 153 13.57 29.21 5.50
CA ASP A 153 13.26 30.38 4.65
C ASP A 153 11.78 30.80 4.80
N GLY A 154 10.85 29.84 4.79
CA GLY A 154 9.42 30.12 4.91
C GLY A 154 9.02 30.66 6.28
N LEU A 155 9.57 30.11 7.36
CA LEU A 155 9.28 30.54 8.73
C LEU A 155 9.89 31.91 9.03
N THR A 156 11.15 32.13 8.65
CA THR A 156 11.82 33.43 8.85
C THR A 156 11.18 34.54 8.02
N GLY A 157 10.71 34.23 6.81
CA GLY A 157 9.93 35.16 5.98
C GLY A 157 8.62 35.62 6.64
N GLN A 158 8.09 34.86 7.59
CA GLN A 158 6.91 35.21 8.40
C GLN A 158 7.28 35.76 9.78
N GLY A 159 8.54 36.11 10.02
CA GLY A 159 9.00 36.76 11.24
C GLY A 159 9.36 35.82 12.39
N VAL A 160 9.38 34.50 12.17
CA VAL A 160 9.91 33.53 13.15
C VAL A 160 11.41 33.76 13.31
N SER A 161 11.93 33.64 14.54
CA SER A 161 13.36 33.80 14.78
C SER A 161 14.17 32.74 14.03
N VAL A 162 15.37 33.09 13.57
CA VAL A 162 16.25 32.14 12.85
C VAL A 162 16.58 30.92 13.72
N GLY A 163 16.71 31.11 15.03
CA GLY A 163 16.97 30.02 15.97
C GLY A 163 15.82 29.02 16.05
N ASP A 164 14.57 29.51 16.19
CA ASP A 164 13.38 28.65 16.26
C ASP A 164 13.10 27.99 14.92
N ALA A 165 13.26 28.73 13.81
CA ALA A 165 13.09 28.20 12.46
C ALA A 165 14.08 27.07 12.17
N HIS A 166 15.35 27.22 12.56
CA HIS A 166 16.34 26.14 12.44
C HIS A 166 16.04 24.97 13.36
N ALA A 167 15.60 25.21 14.61
CA ALA A 167 15.24 24.13 15.52
C ALA A 167 14.12 23.26 14.95
N VAL A 168 13.07 23.89 14.38
CA VAL A 168 11.98 23.19 13.70
C VAL A 168 12.46 22.47 12.44
N ALA A 169 13.32 23.11 11.64
CA ALA A 169 13.85 22.53 10.41
C ALA A 169 14.72 21.27 10.61
N GLN A 170 15.31 21.10 11.79
CA GLN A 170 16.12 19.93 12.15
C GLN A 170 15.28 18.76 12.70
N LEU A 171 13.98 18.96 12.94
CA LEU A 171 13.12 17.87 13.41
C LEU A 171 12.94 16.81 12.30
N PRO A 172 12.75 15.54 12.67
CA PRO A 172 12.49 14.48 11.68
C PRO A 172 11.26 14.84 10.81
N PRO A 173 11.39 14.87 9.46
CA PRO A 173 10.29 15.19 8.55
C PRO A 173 9.03 14.38 8.80
N VAL A 174 9.21 13.12 9.22
CA VAL A 174 8.13 12.19 9.55
C VAL A 174 7.24 12.77 10.65
N GLY A 175 7.80 13.32 11.73
CA GLY A 175 7.01 13.87 12.84
C GLY A 175 6.09 15.00 12.40
N MET A 176 6.56 15.85 11.48
CA MET A 176 5.77 16.96 10.94
C MET A 176 4.59 16.47 10.08
N LEU A 177 4.83 15.48 9.22
CA LEU A 177 3.79 14.89 8.39
C LEU A 177 2.76 14.11 9.22
N PHE A 178 3.16 13.57 10.38
CA PHE A 178 2.25 12.86 11.28
C PHE A 178 1.25 13.78 11.98
N ALA A 179 1.61 15.03 12.28
CA ALA A 179 0.65 16.00 12.82
C ALA A 179 -0.52 16.22 11.84
N ALA A 180 -0.21 16.42 10.55
CA ALA A 180 -1.22 16.51 9.50
C ALA A 180 -2.04 15.22 9.36
N PHE A 181 -1.41 14.05 9.55
CA PHE A 181 -2.08 12.75 9.50
C PHE A 181 -3.11 12.55 10.62
N LEU A 182 -2.83 13.11 11.79
CA LEU A 182 -3.72 13.09 12.95
C LEU A 182 -4.80 14.19 12.89
N GLY A 183 -4.78 15.02 11.86
CA GLY A 183 -5.69 16.15 11.69
C GLY A 183 -5.36 17.36 12.54
N TYR A 184 -4.14 17.46 13.06
CA TYR A 184 -3.64 18.65 13.75
C TYR A 184 -2.93 19.60 12.79
N ASN A 185 -2.96 20.89 13.12
CA ASN A 185 -2.21 21.90 12.38
C ASN A 185 -0.70 21.73 12.64
N PRO A 186 0.11 21.38 11.63
CA PRO A 186 1.52 21.05 11.85
C PRO A 186 2.34 22.25 12.33
N ILE A 187 2.08 23.45 11.81
CA ILE A 187 2.84 24.65 12.18
C ILE A 187 2.51 25.08 13.60
N HIS A 188 1.26 24.92 14.02
CA HIS A 188 0.85 25.17 15.39
C HIS A 188 1.58 24.23 16.37
N GLU A 189 1.69 22.95 16.04
CA GLU A 189 2.39 21.96 16.86
C GLU A 189 3.91 22.19 16.88
N LEU A 190 4.49 22.60 15.75
CA LEU A 190 5.94 22.78 15.61
C LEU A 190 6.46 24.06 16.29
N LEU A 191 5.75 25.18 16.15
CA LEU A 191 6.17 26.46 16.74
C LEU A 191 5.70 26.61 18.19
N GLY A 192 4.58 25.98 18.55
CA GLY A 192 3.99 26.09 19.87
C GLY A 192 3.45 27.49 20.20
N PRO A 193 2.73 27.61 21.33
CA PRO A 193 2.04 28.85 21.69
C PRO A 193 2.99 30.01 22.03
N GLN A 194 4.20 29.72 22.52
CA GLN A 194 5.16 30.76 22.93
C GLN A 194 5.67 31.55 21.73
N VAL A 195 6.15 30.86 20.69
CA VAL A 195 6.65 31.50 19.47
C VAL A 195 5.52 32.21 18.73
N LEU A 196 4.36 31.58 18.61
CA LEU A 196 3.20 32.16 17.93
C LEU A 196 2.66 33.43 18.61
N SER A 197 2.64 33.46 19.95
CA SER A 197 2.18 34.63 20.71
C SER A 197 3.14 35.83 20.61
N GLY A 198 4.42 35.58 20.31
CA GLY A 198 5.44 36.62 20.11
C GLY A 198 5.42 37.25 18.72
N LEU A 199 4.66 36.68 17.77
CA LEU A 199 4.55 37.19 16.40
C LEU A 199 3.41 38.20 16.25
N PRO A 200 3.49 39.11 15.26
CA PRO A 200 2.33 39.88 14.85
C PRO A 200 1.15 38.95 14.51
N ALA A 201 -0.07 39.31 14.95
CA ALA A 201 -1.26 38.46 14.78
C ALA A 201 -1.52 38.05 13.31
N ALA A 202 -1.23 38.94 12.36
CA ALA A 202 -1.36 38.65 10.93
C ALA A 202 -0.41 37.53 10.46
N ASN A 203 0.82 37.50 10.97
CA ASN A 203 1.82 36.50 10.63
C ASN A 203 1.48 35.15 11.27
N ALA A 204 1.07 35.16 12.54
CA ALA A 204 0.61 33.96 13.22
C ALA A 204 -0.59 33.32 12.51
N GLN A 205 -1.57 34.13 12.07
CA GLN A 205 -2.70 33.66 11.26
C GLN A 205 -2.29 33.10 9.90
N THR A 206 -1.31 33.71 9.24
CA THR A 206 -0.78 33.22 7.96
C THR A 206 -0.09 31.86 8.14
N LEU A 207 0.78 31.75 9.15
CA LEU A 207 1.53 30.53 9.48
C LEU A 207 0.62 29.35 9.87
N THR A 208 -0.43 29.64 10.64
CA THR A 208 -1.43 28.65 11.07
C THR A 208 -2.58 28.49 10.07
N GLY A 209 -2.55 29.20 8.96
CA GLY A 209 -3.54 29.09 7.91
C GLY A 209 -3.49 27.75 7.18
N ARG A 210 -4.53 27.48 6.40
CA ARG A 210 -4.64 26.25 5.61
C ARG A 210 -3.71 26.22 4.40
N ASP A 211 -3.25 27.38 3.93
CA ASP A 211 -2.45 27.47 2.71
C ASP A 211 -0.94 27.38 2.95
N PHE A 212 -0.44 27.95 4.06
CA PHE A 212 1.01 28.11 4.25
C PHE A 212 1.74 26.77 4.29
N PHE A 213 1.29 25.83 5.14
CA PHE A 213 1.96 24.54 5.29
C PHE A 213 1.94 23.69 4.01
N PRO A 214 0.79 23.48 3.32
CA PRO A 214 0.76 22.75 2.05
C PRO A 214 1.72 23.31 1.00
N HIS A 215 1.77 24.63 0.83
CA HIS A 215 2.69 25.25 -0.13
C HIS A 215 4.14 25.04 0.27
N LEU A 216 4.44 25.18 1.57
CA LEU A 216 5.78 25.00 2.13
C LEU A 216 6.33 23.59 1.89
N ILE A 217 5.50 22.56 2.08
CA ILE A 217 5.94 21.17 1.93
C ILE A 217 5.77 20.63 0.51
N SER A 218 5.01 21.29 -0.37
CA SER A 218 4.66 20.77 -1.71
C SER A 218 5.88 20.38 -2.55
N GLY A 219 6.91 21.23 -2.59
CA GLY A 219 8.16 20.98 -3.32
C GLY A 219 8.93 19.77 -2.75
N PRO A 220 9.39 19.83 -1.49
CA PRO A 220 10.08 18.72 -0.85
C PRO A 220 9.28 17.40 -0.86
N PHE A 221 7.95 17.48 -0.72
CA PHE A 221 7.08 16.32 -0.80
C PHE A 221 7.05 15.70 -2.19
N HIS A 222 7.04 16.50 -3.25
CA HIS A 222 7.12 16.03 -4.62
C HIS A 222 8.45 15.32 -4.91
N ASP A 223 9.57 15.83 -4.42
CA ASP A 223 10.87 15.16 -4.50
C ASP A 223 10.83 13.77 -3.84
N GLY A 224 10.22 13.69 -2.65
CA GLY A 224 10.01 12.42 -1.96
C GLY A 224 9.08 11.46 -2.72
N LEU A 225 8.00 11.96 -3.33
CA LEU A 225 7.08 11.16 -4.14
C LEU A 225 7.78 10.54 -5.36
N MET A 226 8.67 11.28 -6.02
CA MET A 226 9.41 10.75 -7.18
C MET A 226 10.23 9.52 -6.80
N VAL A 227 10.95 9.56 -5.68
CA VAL A 227 11.77 8.44 -5.19
C VAL A 227 10.90 7.22 -4.90
N VAL A 228 9.79 7.42 -4.20
CA VAL A 228 8.92 6.31 -3.75
C VAL A 228 8.17 5.70 -4.93
N PHE A 229 7.59 6.52 -5.81
CA PHE A 229 6.83 6.01 -6.95
C PHE A 229 7.73 5.38 -8.01
N SER A 230 8.93 5.92 -8.27
CA SER A 230 9.88 5.27 -9.18
C SER A 230 10.32 3.89 -8.69
N LEU A 231 10.57 3.74 -7.38
CA LEU A 231 10.84 2.43 -6.79
C LEU A 231 9.62 1.50 -6.90
N ALA A 232 8.42 2.00 -6.61
CA ALA A 232 7.19 1.20 -6.71
C ALA A 232 6.94 0.72 -8.15
N ILE A 233 7.20 1.57 -9.16
CA ILE A 233 7.17 1.22 -10.58
C ILE A 233 8.19 0.13 -10.87
N ALA A 234 9.46 0.31 -10.48
CA ALA A 234 10.52 -0.66 -10.71
C ALA A 234 10.18 -2.02 -10.07
N MET A 235 9.73 -2.04 -8.81
CA MET A 235 9.33 -3.27 -8.12
C MET A 235 8.13 -3.94 -8.80
N SER A 236 7.14 -3.16 -9.24
CA SER A 236 5.96 -3.68 -9.95
C SER A 236 6.35 -4.33 -11.28
N LEU A 237 7.28 -3.72 -12.04
CA LEU A 237 7.78 -4.26 -13.29
C LEU A 237 8.63 -5.52 -13.09
N VAL A 238 9.50 -5.53 -12.06
CA VAL A 238 10.26 -6.73 -11.68
C VAL A 238 9.32 -7.86 -11.27
N ALA A 239 8.29 -7.58 -10.49
CA ALA A 239 7.27 -8.55 -10.12
C ALA A 239 6.48 -9.04 -11.33
N ALA A 240 6.18 -8.16 -12.30
CA ALA A 240 5.49 -8.52 -13.53
C ALA A 240 6.35 -9.48 -14.36
N LEU A 241 7.65 -9.18 -14.50
CA LEU A 241 8.60 -10.06 -15.17
C LEU A 241 8.74 -11.40 -14.45
N ALA A 242 8.87 -11.41 -13.13
CA ALA A 242 8.93 -12.64 -12.34
C ALA A 242 7.65 -13.48 -12.48
N SER A 243 6.48 -12.85 -12.53
CA SER A 243 5.21 -13.51 -12.83
C SER A 243 5.25 -14.14 -14.23
N LEU A 244 5.79 -13.40 -15.21
CA LEU A 244 6.02 -13.88 -16.57
C LEU A 244 7.15 -14.91 -16.70
N LEU A 245 7.99 -15.16 -15.71
CA LEU A 245 9.03 -16.20 -15.80
C LEU A 245 8.58 -17.53 -15.17
N ARG A 246 7.46 -17.53 -14.45
CA ARG A 246 6.96 -18.71 -13.73
C ARG A 246 6.48 -19.79 -14.72
N GLY A 247 7.21 -20.91 -14.83
CA GLY A 247 6.94 -22.00 -15.78
C GLY A 247 5.55 -22.64 -15.64
N ARG A 248 4.99 -23.12 -16.76
CA ARG A 248 3.74 -23.89 -16.81
C ARG A 248 3.98 -25.26 -16.15
N ARG A 249 3.65 -25.44 -14.87
CA ARG A 249 3.40 -26.80 -14.35
C ARG A 249 1.95 -27.16 -14.65
N THR A 250 1.75 -27.71 -15.84
CA THR A 250 0.56 -28.48 -16.22
C THR A 250 0.70 -29.91 -15.72
N GLY A 251 -0.28 -30.41 -14.95
CA GLY A 251 -0.46 -31.83 -14.58
C GLY A 251 0.50 -32.33 -13.49
N THR A 252 0.14 -33.21 -12.57
CA THR A 252 -0.97 -34.16 -12.44
C THR A 252 -1.20 -34.39 -10.94
N VAL A 253 -2.38 -34.08 -10.41
CA VAL A 253 -2.81 -34.72 -9.16
C VAL A 253 -3.13 -36.16 -9.57
N GLY A 254 -2.29 -37.08 -9.11
CA GLY A 254 -2.51 -38.51 -9.32
C GLY A 254 -3.86 -38.90 -8.73
N ASP A 255 -4.74 -39.32 -9.62
CA ASP A 255 -5.64 -40.46 -9.51
C ASP A 255 -5.95 -40.93 -8.08
N ASP A 256 -7.18 -40.67 -7.65
CA ASP A 256 -7.87 -41.51 -6.67
C ASP A 256 -7.89 -42.94 -7.21
N SER A 257 -6.97 -43.79 -6.76
CA SER A 257 -7.16 -45.23 -6.85
C SER A 257 -8.01 -45.65 -5.65
N PRO A 258 -9.23 -46.21 -5.83
CA PRO A 258 -9.86 -46.96 -4.77
C PRO A 258 -9.01 -48.21 -4.56
N GLU A 259 -8.38 -48.37 -3.40
CA GLU A 259 -7.82 -49.66 -3.02
C GLU A 259 -8.98 -50.65 -2.86
N ASP A 260 -9.14 -51.40 -3.94
CA ASP A 260 -10.00 -52.54 -4.12
C ASP A 260 -9.72 -53.58 -3.04
N GLY A 261 -10.80 -54.10 -2.46
CA GLY A 261 -10.73 -55.12 -1.44
C GLY A 261 -10.34 -56.46 -2.04
N THR A 262 -9.17 -56.97 -1.69
CA THR A 262 -8.88 -58.41 -1.77
C THR A 262 -7.95 -58.83 -0.64
N SER A 263 -8.53 -59.12 0.52
CA SER A 263 -7.93 -60.04 1.49
C SER A 263 -8.07 -61.46 0.93
N PRO A 264 -7.02 -62.29 0.83
CA PRO A 264 -7.20 -63.69 0.49
C PRO A 264 -7.81 -64.40 1.71
N VAL A 265 -9.10 -64.70 1.62
CA VAL A 265 -9.77 -65.68 2.47
C VAL A 265 -9.32 -67.07 2.03
N PRO A 266 -8.78 -67.92 2.93
CA PRO A 266 -8.70 -69.34 2.65
C PRO A 266 -10.06 -69.98 2.94
N ASP A 267 -10.81 -70.32 1.90
CA ASP A 267 -11.74 -71.47 1.93
C ASP A 267 -10.85 -72.71 2.14
N GLY A 268 -11.05 -73.61 3.10
CA GLY A 268 -12.27 -74.04 3.76
C GLY A 268 -12.27 -75.56 3.61
N ASP A 269 -12.15 -76.31 4.71
CA ASP A 269 -12.59 -77.70 4.69
C ASP A 269 -13.12 -78.13 6.05
N ALA A 270 -14.37 -78.59 6.00
CA ALA A 270 -15.19 -78.98 7.13
C ALA A 270 -14.94 -80.43 7.50
N ALA A 271 -14.84 -80.73 8.79
CA ALA A 271 -15.08 -82.08 9.31
C ALA A 271 -15.85 -82.02 10.63
N VAL A 272 -17.08 -82.48 10.54
CA VAL A 272 -18.07 -82.70 11.59
C VAL A 272 -17.78 -84.01 12.33
N SER A 273 -17.77 -84.01 13.67
CA SER A 273 -18.25 -85.12 14.54
C SER A 273 -18.08 -84.72 16.02
N ARG A 274 -19.15 -84.38 16.77
CA ARG A 274 -20.06 -85.26 17.55
C ARG A 274 -19.42 -86.02 18.73
N GLY A 275 -20.00 -85.78 19.92
CA GLY A 275 -20.01 -86.65 21.11
C GLY A 275 -18.82 -86.49 22.05
N ALA A 276 -18.87 -86.73 23.35
CA ALA A 276 -19.92 -86.94 24.36
C ALA A 276 -19.14 -87.19 25.68
N ALA A 277 -19.78 -86.85 26.81
CA ALA A 277 -19.37 -87.12 28.21
C ALA A 277 -18.24 -86.27 28.80
#